data_AF-A0A4Q9BAR2-F1
#
_entry.id   AF-A0A4Q9BAR2-F1
#
_cell.length_a   1.000
_cell.length_b   1.000
_cell.length_c   1.000
_cell.angle_alpha   90.00
_cell.angle_beta   90.00
_cell.angle_gamma   90.00
#
_symmetry.space_group_name_H-M   'P 1'
#
loop_
_entity.id
_entity.type
_entity.pdbx_description
1 polymer ?
#
loop_
_entity_poly.entity_id
_entity_poly.type
_entity_poly.pdbx_seq_one_letter_code
_entity_poly.pdbx_strand_id
1 'polypeptide(L)'
;MKENVNQDTGFGEKSTDMGGRMVNKDGSFNIKRKGISVKDRASGYQSMLTMSRPRFLATIFLFYFLMNCFFTALYWLAGPSGLEGVQKVEFWDRIKELFFFSTQTLTTVGYGRINPISEAANWIAAVESLIGFLSLAIATGLLYGRFSRPRAFIRFSDFLVYTHYKGTKALMFRLVCYKDDHLLMNAEIKVNVRIVTNDLPIDFSI
;
A
#
# COMPACT_ATOMS: atom_id res chain seq x y z
N MET A 1 11.95 -25.04 21.03
CA MET A 1 12.59 -24.13 20.06
C MET A 1 12.92 -22.84 20.83
N LYS A 2 14.18 -22.66 21.23
CA LYS A 2 14.59 -21.47 22.02
C LYS A 2 14.67 -20.29 21.07
N GLU A 3 13.82 -19.29 21.27
CA GLU A 3 13.84 -18.05 20.50
C GLU A 3 15.08 -17.25 20.95
N ASN A 4 16.17 -17.33 20.20
CA ASN A 4 17.33 -16.46 20.42
C ASN A 4 16.93 -15.05 20.00
N VAL A 5 16.52 -14.24 20.98
CA VAL A 5 16.26 -12.81 20.81
C VAL A 5 17.62 -12.12 20.68
N ASN A 6 18.20 -12.16 19.49
CA ASN A 6 19.41 -11.40 19.20
C ASN A 6 19.03 -9.91 19.04
N GLN A 7 19.63 -9.05 19.87
CA GLN A 7 19.43 -7.59 19.87
C GLN A 7 20.46 -6.92 18.95
N ASP A 8 20.50 -7.31 17.67
CA ASP A 8 21.36 -6.64 16.70
C ASP A 8 20.65 -5.40 16.13
N THR A 9 21.34 -4.27 16.17
CA THR A 9 20.90 -2.97 15.65
C THR A 9 20.92 -2.91 14.12
N GLY A 10 21.44 -3.94 13.45
CA GLY A 10 21.60 -4.02 12.00
C GLY A 10 22.93 -3.45 11.52
N PHE A 11 23.85 -3.13 12.44
CA PHE A 11 25.20 -2.60 12.18
C PHE A 11 26.31 -3.47 12.80
N GLY A 12 26.00 -4.72 13.19
CA GLY A 12 26.97 -5.64 13.77
C GLY A 12 28.04 -6.12 12.77
N GLU A 13 29.29 -6.13 13.20
CA GLU A 13 30.44 -6.69 12.46
C GLU A 13 30.43 -8.23 12.47
N LYS A 14 29.76 -8.84 13.47
CA LYS A 14 29.66 -10.29 13.65
C LYS A 14 28.33 -10.82 13.11
N SER A 15 28.32 -11.17 11.82
CA SER A 15 27.16 -11.80 11.20
C SER A 15 26.75 -13.14 11.86
N THR A 16 27.68 -13.83 12.53
CA THR A 16 27.51 -15.17 13.14
C THR A 16 26.43 -15.24 14.21
N ASP A 17 26.15 -14.15 14.93
CA ASP A 17 25.08 -14.13 15.95
C ASP A 17 23.69 -13.96 15.35
N MET A 18 23.56 -13.58 14.07
CA MET A 18 22.26 -13.55 13.38
C MET A 18 21.74 -14.98 13.17
N GLY A 19 21.00 -15.48 14.16
CA GLY A 19 20.23 -16.70 14.05
C GLY A 19 19.13 -16.57 13.00
N GLY A 20 19.19 -17.39 11.96
CA GLY A 20 18.14 -17.52 10.95
C GLY A 20 18.44 -16.88 9.59
N ARG A 21 17.46 -16.96 8.68
CA ARG A 21 17.56 -16.43 7.32
C ARG A 21 17.19 -14.95 7.29
N MET A 22 18.02 -14.11 6.66
CA MET A 22 17.71 -12.69 6.40
C MET A 22 16.63 -12.50 5.32
N VAL A 23 16.53 -13.44 4.37
CA VAL A 23 15.55 -13.43 3.28
C VAL A 23 14.78 -14.75 3.28
N ASN A 24 13.46 -14.64 3.29
CA ASN A 24 12.53 -15.76 3.24
C ASN A 24 12.54 -16.42 1.86
N LYS A 25 11.98 -17.64 1.74
CA LYS A 25 11.89 -18.35 0.44
C LYS A 25 11.03 -17.61 -0.59
N ASP A 26 10.10 -16.78 -0.13
CA ASP A 26 9.23 -15.94 -0.97
C ASP A 26 9.90 -14.63 -1.44
N GLY A 27 11.17 -14.40 -1.05
CA GLY A 27 11.93 -13.19 -1.38
C GLY A 27 11.66 -12.00 -0.44
N SER A 28 10.78 -12.15 0.56
CA SER A 28 10.56 -11.11 1.57
C SER A 28 11.73 -11.03 2.57
N PHE A 29 12.06 -9.81 3.02
CA PHE A 29 13.07 -9.63 4.05
C PHE A 29 12.51 -10.01 5.42
N ASN A 30 13.22 -10.88 6.13
CA ASN A 30 12.89 -11.27 7.50
C ASN A 30 13.54 -10.30 8.50
N ILE A 31 13.25 -9.01 8.36
CA ILE A 31 13.85 -7.94 9.17
C ILE A 31 12.72 -7.18 9.87
N LYS A 32 12.69 -7.26 11.21
CA LYS A 32 11.78 -6.46 12.04
C LYS A 32 12.57 -5.30 12.65
N ARG A 33 12.37 -4.09 12.14
CA ARG A 33 12.94 -2.89 12.76
C ARG A 33 12.21 -2.67 14.11
N LYS A 34 12.91 -2.49 15.23
CA LYS A 34 12.34 -2.08 16.53
C LYS A 34 12.80 -0.66 16.88
N GLY A 35 12.05 0.09 17.70
CA GLY A 35 12.50 1.39 18.24
C GLY A 35 12.23 2.67 17.42
N ILE A 36 11.43 2.63 16.34
CA ILE A 36 11.03 3.85 15.59
C ILE A 36 9.50 3.91 15.55
N SER A 37 8.93 5.10 15.74
CA SER A 37 7.48 5.35 15.72
C SER A 37 6.84 4.95 14.39
N VAL A 38 5.59 4.48 14.43
CA VAL A 38 4.85 4.04 13.24
C VAL A 38 4.64 5.20 12.25
N LYS A 39 4.52 6.45 12.74
CA LYS A 39 4.39 7.65 11.91
C LYS A 39 5.65 7.93 11.08
N ASP A 40 6.83 7.82 11.69
CA ASP A 40 8.12 8.07 11.01
C ASP A 40 8.48 6.93 10.03
N ARG A 41 7.89 5.75 10.22
CA ARG A 41 8.06 4.60 9.31
C ARG A 41 7.07 4.58 8.15
N ALA A 42 5.88 5.12 8.34
CA ALA A 42 4.80 5.02 7.38
C ALA A 42 4.84 6.21 6.41
N SER A 43 5.43 6.01 5.22
CA SER A 43 5.19 6.90 4.09
C SER A 43 3.76 6.66 3.58
N GLY A 44 2.88 7.66 3.71
CA GLY A 44 1.46 7.55 3.32
C GLY A 44 1.28 7.06 1.88
N TYR A 45 2.06 7.61 0.96
CA TYR A 45 2.09 7.20 -0.45
C TYR A 45 2.52 5.73 -0.63
N GLN A 46 3.64 5.34 -0.01
CA GLN A 46 4.13 3.96 -0.11
C GLN A 46 3.17 2.95 0.51
N SER A 47 2.53 3.33 1.62
CA SER A 47 1.52 2.53 2.31
C SER A 47 0.32 2.26 1.38
N MET A 48 -0.25 3.30 0.77
CA MET A 48 -1.35 3.16 -0.20
C MET A 48 -1.00 2.26 -1.39
N LEU A 49 0.24 2.36 -1.91
CA LEU A 49 0.69 1.53 -3.03
C LEU A 49 0.96 0.06 -2.66
N THR A 50 1.27 -0.23 -1.39
CA THR A 50 1.65 -1.58 -0.91
C THR A 50 0.52 -2.34 -0.22
N MET A 51 -0.54 -1.65 0.20
CA MET A 51 -1.75 -2.26 0.79
C MET A 51 -2.36 -3.35 -0.09
N SER A 52 -3.22 -4.21 0.46
CA SER A 52 -4.01 -5.15 -0.35
C SER A 52 -5.06 -4.40 -1.19
N ARG A 53 -5.44 -4.92 -2.37
CA ARG A 53 -6.46 -4.32 -3.25
C ARG A 53 -7.79 -3.96 -2.56
N PRO A 54 -8.43 -4.84 -1.76
CA PRO A 54 -9.70 -4.50 -1.11
C PRO A 54 -9.54 -3.39 -0.06
N ARG A 55 -8.48 -3.42 0.74
CA ARG A 55 -8.18 -2.34 1.70
C ARG A 55 -7.97 -1.00 1.00
N PHE A 56 -7.28 -0.99 -0.13
CA PHE A 56 -7.08 0.23 -0.92
C PHE A 56 -8.41 0.81 -1.43
N LEU A 57 -9.27 -0.02 -2.02
CA LEU A 57 -10.60 0.42 -2.47
C LEU A 57 -11.47 0.91 -1.31
N ALA A 58 -11.44 0.21 -0.17
CA ALA A 58 -12.15 0.61 1.04
C ALA A 58 -11.65 1.96 1.57
N THR A 59 -10.34 2.23 1.52
CA THR A 59 -9.76 3.53 1.91
C THR A 59 -10.25 4.66 0.99
N ILE A 60 -10.28 4.45 -0.33
CA ILE A 60 -10.81 5.45 -1.28
C ILE A 60 -12.29 5.72 -1.00
N PHE A 61 -13.08 4.66 -0.84
CA PHE A 61 -14.51 4.77 -0.55
C PHE A 61 -14.77 5.50 0.77
N LEU A 62 -14.01 5.17 1.82
CA LEU A 62 -14.12 5.83 3.11
C LEU A 62 -13.74 7.31 3.03
N PHE A 63 -12.66 7.65 2.33
CA PHE A 63 -12.28 9.05 2.10
C PHE A 63 -13.37 9.81 1.37
N TYR A 64 -13.90 9.25 0.28
CA TYR A 64 -15.03 9.82 -0.46
C TYR A 64 -16.25 10.03 0.44
N PHE A 65 -16.65 9.02 1.21
CA PHE A 65 -17.78 9.11 2.13
C PHE A 65 -17.59 10.22 3.18
N LEU A 66 -16.41 10.28 3.81
CA LEU A 66 -16.08 11.30 4.82
C LEU A 66 -16.08 12.72 4.24
N MET A 67 -15.56 12.90 3.03
CA MET A 67 -15.60 14.19 2.34
C MET A 67 -17.05 14.65 2.10
N ASN A 68 -17.92 13.75 1.64
CA ASN A 68 -19.33 14.07 1.45
C ASN A 68 -20.02 14.40 2.78
N CYS A 69 -19.77 13.62 3.84
CA CYS A 69 -20.30 13.93 5.17
C CYS A 69 -19.84 15.30 5.69
N PHE A 70 -18.57 15.66 5.44
CA PHE A 70 -18.02 16.95 5.84
C PHE A 70 -18.73 18.11 5.12
N PHE A 71 -18.87 18.04 3.80
CA PHE A 71 -19.56 19.09 3.04
C PHE A 71 -21.07 19.13 3.33
N THR A 72 -21.70 17.97 3.55
CA THR A 72 -23.08 17.90 4.04
C THR A 72 -23.26 18.70 5.33
N ALA A 73 -22.32 18.58 6.28
CA ALA A 73 -22.34 19.35 7.51
C ALA A 73 -22.15 20.85 7.25
N LEU A 74 -21.27 21.24 6.31
CA LEU A 74 -21.11 22.64 5.92
C LEU A 74 -22.38 23.22 5.30
N TYR A 75 -23.06 22.48 4.43
CA TYR A 75 -24.34 22.89 3.87
C TYR A 75 -25.45 22.97 4.91
N TRP A 76 -25.43 22.07 5.89
CA TRP A 76 -26.35 22.15 7.03
C TRP A 76 -26.13 23.43 7.84
N LEU A 77 -24.88 23.81 8.09
CA LEU A 77 -24.51 25.02 8.82
C LEU A 77 -24.80 26.31 8.04
N ALA A 78 -24.64 26.29 6.71
CA ALA A 78 -25.01 27.40 5.82
C ALA A 78 -26.53 27.68 5.83
N GLY A 79 -27.31 26.70 6.29
CA GLY A 79 -28.72 26.84 6.60
C GLY A 79 -29.65 26.53 5.43
N PRO A 80 -30.93 26.21 5.72
CA PRO A 80 -31.89 25.75 4.71
C PRO A 80 -32.26 26.77 3.65
N SER A 81 -32.08 28.05 3.95
CA SER A 81 -32.34 29.15 3.02
C SER A 81 -31.23 29.32 1.98
N GLY A 82 -30.12 28.58 2.09
CA GLY A 82 -29.01 28.65 1.15
C GLY A 82 -29.15 27.74 -0.06
N LEU A 83 -30.11 26.81 -0.06
CA LEU A 83 -30.29 25.79 -1.10
C LEU A 83 -31.76 25.75 -1.57
N GLU A 84 -31.95 25.78 -2.88
CA GLU A 84 -33.25 25.63 -3.52
C GLU A 84 -33.48 24.15 -3.90
N GLY A 85 -34.75 23.72 -3.93
CA GLY A 85 -35.11 22.34 -4.27
C GLY A 85 -35.08 21.33 -3.11
N VAL A 86 -34.68 21.77 -1.90
CA VAL A 86 -34.76 20.96 -0.67
C VAL A 86 -36.19 20.99 -0.14
N GLN A 87 -36.94 19.90 -0.35
CA GLN A 87 -38.33 19.78 0.11
C GLN A 87 -38.31 19.62 1.63
N LYS A 88 -38.96 20.53 2.37
CA LYS A 88 -39.00 20.51 3.84
C LYS A 88 -39.83 19.33 4.34
N VAL A 89 -39.18 18.20 4.59
CA VAL A 89 -39.77 17.04 5.25
C VAL A 89 -38.68 16.44 6.13
N GLU A 90 -38.91 16.36 7.44
CA GLU A 90 -38.09 15.63 8.44
C GLU A 90 -36.57 15.92 8.52
N PHE A 91 -36.00 15.84 9.73
CA PHE A 91 -34.56 16.08 9.94
C PHE A 91 -33.68 15.13 9.12
N TRP A 92 -34.05 13.84 9.09
CA TRP A 92 -33.29 12.80 8.41
C TRP A 92 -33.33 12.91 6.89
N ASP A 93 -34.46 13.30 6.32
CA ASP A 93 -34.59 13.39 4.87
C ASP A 93 -33.83 14.60 4.33
N ARG A 94 -33.82 15.73 5.07
CA ARG A 94 -32.94 16.85 4.74
C ARG A 94 -31.46 16.44 4.71
N ILE A 95 -30.95 15.69 5.70
CA ILE A 95 -29.54 15.27 5.70
C ILE A 95 -29.23 14.42 4.47
N LYS A 96 -30.12 13.50 4.10
CA LYS A 96 -29.95 12.68 2.88
C LYS A 96 -29.89 13.55 1.64
N GLU A 97 -30.80 14.51 1.50
CA GLU A 97 -30.81 15.42 0.35
C GLU A 97 -29.51 16.23 0.24
N LEU A 98 -29.01 16.76 1.36
CA LEU A 98 -27.74 17.48 1.40
C LEU A 98 -26.54 16.58 1.09
N PHE A 99 -26.55 15.33 1.57
CA PHE A 99 -25.52 14.34 1.25
C PHE A 99 -25.50 13.98 -0.23
N PHE A 100 -26.68 13.80 -0.85
CA PHE A 100 -26.77 13.56 -2.28
C PHE A 100 -26.41 14.79 -3.12
N PHE A 101 -26.68 16.00 -2.62
CA PHE A 101 -26.21 17.23 -3.24
C PHE A 101 -24.68 17.32 -3.20
N SER A 102 -24.07 17.15 -2.04
CA SER A 102 -22.60 17.09 -1.87
C SER A 102 -21.98 16.02 -2.77
N THR A 103 -22.58 14.83 -2.84
CA THR A 103 -22.16 13.75 -3.76
C THR A 103 -22.15 14.20 -5.22
N GLN A 104 -23.21 14.86 -5.68
CA GLN A 104 -23.33 15.34 -7.06
C GLN A 104 -22.35 16.47 -7.36
N THR A 105 -22.09 17.35 -6.40
CA THR A 105 -21.13 18.46 -6.53
C THR A 105 -19.70 17.94 -6.54
N LEU A 106 -19.32 17.10 -5.57
CA LEU A 106 -17.99 16.53 -5.43
C LEU A 106 -17.60 15.66 -6.65
N THR A 107 -18.56 14.93 -7.22
CA THR A 107 -18.34 14.09 -8.42
C THR A 107 -18.57 14.83 -9.73
N THR A 108 -18.96 16.11 -9.67
CA THR A 108 -19.33 16.94 -10.83
C THR A 108 -20.45 16.36 -11.69
N VAL A 109 -21.30 15.51 -11.13
CA VAL A 109 -22.48 14.95 -11.84
C VAL A 109 -23.57 16.00 -11.96
N GLY A 110 -23.90 16.70 -10.86
CA GLY A 110 -24.79 17.86 -10.84
C GLY A 110 -26.11 17.71 -11.62
N TYR A 111 -27.01 16.80 -11.20
CA TYR A 111 -28.30 16.61 -11.89
C TYR A 111 -29.21 17.86 -11.92
N GLY A 112 -28.91 18.86 -11.09
CA GLY A 112 -29.59 20.16 -11.11
C GLY A 112 -30.90 20.22 -10.33
N ARG A 113 -31.27 19.17 -9.59
CA ARG A 113 -32.47 19.18 -8.72
C ARG A 113 -32.33 20.11 -7.51
N ILE A 114 -31.13 20.16 -6.93
CA ILE A 114 -30.79 21.03 -5.79
C ILE A 114 -29.66 21.94 -6.25
N ASN A 115 -29.78 23.23 -5.98
CA ASN A 115 -28.83 24.25 -6.38
C ASN A 115 -28.59 25.29 -5.26
N PRO A 116 -27.35 25.78 -5.10
CA PRO A 116 -27.03 26.83 -4.14
C PRO A 116 -27.57 28.19 -4.60
N ILE A 117 -28.29 28.88 -3.73
CA ILE A 117 -28.85 30.22 -3.97
C ILE A 117 -28.20 31.30 -3.13
N SER A 118 -27.65 30.96 -1.95
CA SER A 118 -26.90 31.92 -1.14
C SER A 118 -25.45 32.01 -1.60
N GLU A 119 -24.83 33.17 -1.37
CA GLU A 119 -23.42 33.40 -1.67
C GLU A 119 -22.52 32.41 -0.91
N ALA A 120 -22.84 32.15 0.36
CA ALA A 120 -22.11 31.17 1.18
C ALA A 120 -22.20 29.74 0.61
N ALA A 121 -23.38 29.29 0.19
CA ALA A 121 -23.54 27.95 -0.38
C ALA A 121 -22.82 27.81 -1.73
N ASN A 122 -22.80 28.87 -2.54
CA ASN A 122 -22.06 28.91 -3.80
C ASN A 122 -20.54 28.79 -3.58
N TRP A 123 -19.97 29.52 -2.63
CA TRP A 123 -18.56 29.39 -2.28
C TRP A 123 -18.20 27.98 -1.79
N ILE A 124 -19.06 27.39 -0.93
CA ILE A 124 -18.87 26.01 -0.46
C ILE A 124 -18.88 25.03 -1.65
N ALA A 125 -19.85 25.17 -2.56
CA ALA A 125 -19.93 24.32 -3.76
C ALA A 125 -18.74 24.47 -4.71
N ALA A 126 -18.23 25.69 -4.88
CA ALA A 126 -17.04 25.93 -5.70
C ALA A 126 -15.80 25.26 -5.11
N VAL A 127 -15.59 25.40 -3.79
CA VAL A 127 -14.49 24.74 -3.07
C VAL A 127 -14.65 23.21 -3.11
N GLU A 128 -15.87 22.70 -2.87
CA GLU A 128 -16.17 21.27 -2.96
C GLU A 128 -15.84 20.71 -4.33
N SER A 129 -16.26 21.39 -5.40
CA SER A 129 -16.00 20.96 -6.78
C SER A 129 -14.50 20.90 -7.09
N LEU A 130 -13.72 21.90 -6.63
CA LEU A 130 -12.27 21.92 -6.78
C LEU A 130 -11.60 20.75 -6.03
N ILE A 131 -12.00 20.51 -4.78
CA ILE A 131 -11.46 19.40 -3.99
C ILE A 131 -11.85 18.05 -4.59
N GLY A 132 -13.07 17.91 -5.10
CA GLY A 132 -13.55 16.74 -5.81
C GLY A 132 -12.69 16.42 -7.03
N PHE A 133 -12.43 17.43 -7.86
CA PHE A 133 -11.56 17.32 -9.03
C PHE A 133 -10.13 16.88 -8.66
N LEU A 134 -9.51 17.51 -7.65
CA LEU A 134 -8.17 17.14 -7.18
C LEU A 134 -8.14 15.72 -6.59
N SER A 135 -9.17 15.35 -5.84
CA SER A 135 -9.30 14.02 -5.23
C SER A 135 -9.39 12.93 -6.29
N LEU A 136 -10.16 13.16 -7.37
CA LEU A 136 -10.27 12.26 -8.50
C LEU A 136 -8.92 12.08 -9.21
N ALA A 137 -8.18 13.18 -9.42
CA ALA A 137 -6.85 13.13 -10.03
C ALA A 137 -5.86 12.29 -9.18
N ILE A 138 -5.84 12.50 -7.85
CA ILE A 138 -5.00 11.73 -6.94
C ILE A 138 -5.39 10.25 -6.91
N ALA A 139 -6.69 9.94 -6.81
CA ALA A 139 -7.19 8.57 -6.78
C ALA A 139 -6.82 7.81 -8.07
N THR A 140 -6.99 8.46 -9.22
CA THR A 140 -6.62 7.91 -10.53
C THR A 140 -5.10 7.69 -10.63
N GLY A 141 -4.30 8.66 -10.18
CA GLY A 141 -2.84 8.54 -10.14
C GLY A 141 -2.35 7.39 -9.25
N LEU A 142 -2.99 7.20 -8.08
CA LEU A 142 -2.69 6.07 -7.18
C LEU A 142 -3.10 4.73 -7.79
N LEU A 143 -4.27 4.65 -8.44
CA LEU A 143 -4.73 3.47 -9.15
C LEU A 143 -3.72 3.08 -10.25
N TYR A 144 -3.35 4.04 -11.09
CA TYR A 144 -2.35 3.83 -12.14
C TYR A 144 -1.01 3.41 -11.57
N GLY A 145 -0.48 4.14 -10.57
CA GLY A 145 0.77 3.81 -9.91
C GLY A 145 0.79 2.41 -9.29
N ARG A 146 -0.38 1.92 -8.85
CA ARG A 146 -0.53 0.57 -8.30
C ARG A 146 -0.56 -0.52 -9.38
N PHE A 147 -1.17 -0.25 -10.53
CA PHE A 147 -1.18 -1.17 -11.67
C PHE A 147 0.14 -1.20 -12.42
N SER A 148 0.83 -0.07 -12.54
CA SER A 148 2.10 0.08 -13.25
C SER A 148 3.30 -0.44 -12.45
N ARG A 149 3.09 -0.96 -11.22
CA ARG A 149 4.19 -1.51 -10.42
C ARG A 149 4.71 -2.81 -11.04
N PRO A 150 5.98 -2.85 -11.47
CA PRO A 150 6.53 -4.06 -12.06
C PRO A 150 6.60 -5.17 -11.01
N ARG A 151 6.19 -6.37 -11.42
CA ARG A 151 6.29 -7.59 -10.62
C ARG A 151 7.01 -8.64 -11.43
N ALA A 152 8.10 -9.15 -10.88
CA ALA A 152 8.99 -10.03 -11.63
C ALA A 152 8.49 -11.49 -11.76
N PHE A 153 7.38 -11.89 -11.12
CA PHE A 153 6.78 -13.25 -11.18
C PHE A 153 7.79 -14.41 -11.23
N ILE A 154 8.85 -14.34 -10.41
CA ILE A 154 9.92 -15.34 -10.37
C ILE A 154 9.58 -16.39 -9.31
N ARG A 155 9.79 -17.67 -9.64
CA ARG A 155 9.80 -18.78 -8.69
C ARG A 155 11.18 -19.44 -8.71
N PHE A 156 11.70 -19.80 -7.53
CA PHE A 156 12.98 -20.47 -7.34
C PHE A 156 12.78 -21.96 -7.01
N SER A 157 13.79 -22.80 -7.28
CA SER A 157 13.82 -24.18 -6.80
C SER A 157 13.94 -24.23 -5.28
N ASP A 158 13.27 -25.20 -4.66
CA ASP A 158 13.32 -25.41 -3.21
C ASP A 158 14.67 -25.88 -2.70
N PHE A 159 15.39 -26.61 -3.55
CA PHE A 159 16.68 -27.18 -3.26
C PHE A 159 17.73 -26.62 -4.19
N LEU A 160 18.94 -26.55 -3.65
CA LEU A 160 20.16 -26.24 -4.36
C LEU A 160 20.95 -27.55 -4.48
N VAL A 161 21.47 -27.81 -5.67
CA VAL A 161 22.15 -29.07 -5.99
C VAL A 161 23.64 -28.81 -6.15
N TYR A 162 24.44 -29.63 -5.49
CA TYR A 162 25.88 -29.69 -5.71
C TYR A 162 26.20 -30.95 -6.52
N THR A 163 26.69 -30.77 -7.74
CA THR A 163 26.97 -31.91 -8.64
C THR A 163 28.07 -31.57 -9.63
N HIS A 164 28.53 -32.57 -10.36
CA HIS A 164 29.50 -32.42 -11.43
C HIS A 164 28.80 -31.93 -12.70
N TYR A 165 29.28 -30.83 -13.29
CA TYR A 165 28.75 -30.25 -14.52
C TYR A 165 29.92 -29.82 -15.41
N LYS A 166 29.93 -30.31 -16.66
CA LYS A 166 31.00 -30.05 -17.65
C LYS A 166 32.43 -30.21 -17.09
N GLY A 167 32.70 -31.30 -16.37
CA GLY A 167 34.04 -31.60 -15.86
C GLY A 167 34.43 -30.88 -14.57
N THR A 168 33.57 -30.05 -13.99
CA THR A 168 33.84 -29.31 -12.75
C THR A 168 32.72 -29.46 -11.72
N LYS A 169 33.01 -29.20 -10.45
CA LYS A 169 32.00 -29.19 -9.38
C LYS A 169 31.22 -27.88 -9.44
N ALA A 170 29.90 -27.96 -9.59
CA ALA A 170 29.02 -26.81 -9.75
C ALA A 170 27.91 -26.81 -8.69
N LEU A 171 27.55 -25.61 -8.27
CA LEU A 171 26.42 -25.32 -7.40
C LEU A 171 25.28 -24.79 -8.27
N MET A 172 24.16 -25.50 -8.37
CA MET A 172 23.09 -25.18 -9.30
C MET A 172 21.75 -24.97 -8.59
N PHE A 173 21.01 -23.96 -9.03
CA PHE A 173 19.63 -23.70 -8.64
C PHE A 173 18.83 -23.28 -9.89
N ARG A 174 17.51 -23.46 -9.85
CA ARG A 174 16.62 -23.11 -10.97
C ARG A 174 15.80 -21.88 -10.59
N LEU A 175 15.56 -21.03 -11.58
CA LEU A 175 14.59 -19.94 -11.53
C LEU A 175 13.72 -19.97 -12.79
N VAL A 176 12.48 -19.55 -12.66
CA VAL A 176 11.52 -19.48 -13.78
C VAL A 176 10.60 -18.29 -13.62
N CYS A 177 10.30 -17.60 -14.71
CA CYS A 177 9.17 -16.68 -14.77
C CYS A 177 7.90 -17.51 -15.02
N TYR A 178 6.97 -17.52 -14.08
CA TYR A 178 5.79 -18.41 -14.15
C TYR A 178 4.56 -17.74 -14.76
N LYS A 179 4.62 -16.45 -15.08
CA LYS A 179 3.47 -15.68 -15.57
C LYS A 179 3.62 -15.43 -17.07
N ASP A 180 2.57 -15.74 -17.82
CA ASP A 180 2.52 -15.48 -19.25
C ASP A 180 2.68 -13.98 -19.55
N ASP A 181 3.29 -13.67 -20.70
CA ASP A 181 3.54 -12.31 -21.20
C ASP A 181 4.37 -11.39 -20.28
N HIS A 182 5.07 -11.97 -19.28
CA HIS A 182 6.00 -11.24 -18.42
C HIS A 182 7.44 -11.58 -18.81
N LEU A 183 7.84 -11.14 -20.01
CA LEU A 183 9.20 -11.29 -20.50
C LEU A 183 10.16 -10.44 -19.65
N LEU A 184 11.15 -11.09 -19.06
CA LEU A 184 12.22 -10.43 -18.33
C LEU A 184 13.30 -10.00 -19.33
N MET A 185 13.42 -8.68 -19.55
CA MET A 185 14.51 -8.11 -20.35
C MET A 185 15.66 -7.70 -19.44
N ASN A 186 16.90 -7.81 -19.93
CA ASN A 186 18.12 -7.41 -19.20
C ASN A 186 18.27 -8.06 -17.81
N ALA A 187 17.98 -9.37 -17.72
CA ALA A 187 18.04 -10.08 -16.44
C ALA A 187 19.50 -10.25 -15.97
N GLU A 188 19.83 -9.68 -14.81
CA GLU A 188 21.12 -9.86 -14.12
C GLU A 188 20.90 -10.67 -12.84
N ILE A 189 21.75 -11.68 -12.60
CA ILE A 189 21.67 -12.54 -11.42
C ILE A 189 22.89 -12.31 -10.54
N LYS A 190 22.68 -11.82 -9.32
CA LYS A 190 23.72 -11.68 -8.29
C LYS A 190 23.50 -12.70 -7.18
N VAL A 191 24.49 -13.53 -6.92
CA VAL A 191 24.41 -14.59 -5.89
C VAL A 191 25.35 -14.24 -4.76
N ASN A 192 24.81 -14.10 -3.55
CA ASN A 192 25.59 -13.95 -2.33
C ASN A 192 25.51 -15.26 -1.54
N VAL A 193 26.66 -15.88 -1.30
CA VAL A 193 26.75 -17.14 -0.54
C VAL A 193 27.32 -16.83 0.83
N ARG A 194 26.61 -17.25 1.87
CA ARG A 194 27.09 -17.20 3.25
C ARG A 194 27.26 -18.63 3.75
N ILE A 195 28.51 -19.00 4.03
CA ILE A 195 28.87 -20.30 4.61
C ILE A 195 29.10 -20.05 6.10
N VAL A 196 28.38 -20.77 6.95
CA VAL A 196 28.60 -20.76 8.40
C VAL A 196 29.12 -22.13 8.77
N THR A 197 30.39 -22.18 9.17
CA THR A 197 30.97 -23.37 9.78
C THR A 197 30.70 -23.26 11.27
N ASN A 198 29.96 -24.22 11.82
CA ASN A 198 29.99 -24.40 13.27
C ASN A 198 31.29 -25.11 13.57
N ASP A 199 32.26 -24.39 14.13
CA ASP A 199 33.43 -25.01 14.73
C ASP A 199 32.95 -25.81 15.94
N LEU A 200 32.57 -27.07 15.72
CA LEU A 200 32.61 -28.05 16.79
C LEU A 200 34.09 -28.23 17.11
N PRO A 201 34.54 -28.00 18.36
CA PRO A 201 35.91 -28.30 18.73
C PRO A 201 36.13 -29.78 18.45
N ILE A 202 37.03 -30.08 17.51
CA ILE A 202 37.50 -31.44 17.29
C ILE A 202 38.37 -31.74 18.51
N ASP A 203 37.80 -32.45 19.48
CA ASP A 203 38.53 -32.95 20.63
C ASP A 203 39.54 -34.00 20.14
N PHE A 204 40.77 -33.58 19.94
CA PHE A 204 41.92 -34.48 19.80
C PHE A 204 42.48 -34.78 21.19
N SER A 205 41.69 -35.45 22.04
CA SER A 205 42.24 -36.14 23.20
C SER A 205 42.70 -37.54 22.74
N ILE A 206 44.01 -37.66 22.52
CA ILE A 206 44.74 -38.94 22.51
C ILE A 206 44.81 -39.46 23.95
#